data_AF-A0A357T8T0-F1
#
_entry.id   AF-A0A357T8T0-F1
#
_cell.length_a   1.000
_cell.length_b   1.000
_cell.length_c   1.000
_cell.angle_alpha   90.00
_cell.angle_beta   90.00
_cell.angle_gamma   90.00
#
_symmetry.space_group_name_H-M   'P 1'
#
loop_
_entity.id
_entity.type
_entity.pdbx_description
1 polymer ?
#
loop_
_entity_poly.entity_id
_entity_poly.type
_entity_poly.pdbx_seq_one_letter_code
_entity_poly.pdbx_strand_id
1 'polypeptide(L)'
;MVMIMASFIFFMVLSRGATDYLVVNTLMLAACGIFDLFWWSILGEMLTYTEEPSKVFGMGLSANVLGVFLGGMLGVTITGLAISLAEVAVVALTVVCFTLILLPPVNRELSMLLKNHVYLSAYDTLSTAEKSHVILKTKTIEELTAREKEVLEEVLSGKSNKDIAKTLFISESTVKTHVRNIFSKHDVSSRAELISTLLKNESSHK
;
A
#
# COMPACT_ATOMS: atom_id res chain seq x y z
N MET A 1 11.35 -0.38 15.03
CA MET A 1 11.30 -1.81 15.45
C MET A 1 12.13 -2.03 16.71
N VAL A 2 13.47 -2.08 16.63
CA VAL A 2 14.35 -2.39 17.78
C VAL A 2 14.18 -1.41 18.94
N MET A 3 14.02 -0.11 18.64
CA MET A 3 13.93 0.93 19.68
C MET A 3 12.65 0.85 20.54
N ILE A 4 11.50 0.45 19.98
CA ILE A 4 10.27 0.26 20.77
C ILE A 4 10.39 -1.00 21.62
N MET A 5 10.86 -2.10 21.04
CA MET A 5 11.05 -3.33 21.81
C MET A 5 12.03 -3.09 22.97
N ALA A 6 13.10 -2.35 22.73
CA ALA A 6 14.06 -1.95 23.75
C ALA A 6 13.42 -1.06 24.84
N SER A 7 12.56 -0.09 24.50
CA SER A 7 11.91 0.78 25.50
C SER A 7 11.01 -0.03 26.45
N PHE A 8 10.23 -0.98 25.92
CA PHE A 8 9.37 -1.85 26.74
C PHE A 8 10.15 -2.86 27.57
N ILE A 9 11.24 -3.43 27.03
CA ILE A 9 12.11 -4.34 27.79
C ILE A 9 12.81 -3.58 28.92
N PHE A 10 13.37 -2.39 28.66
CA PHE A 10 13.98 -1.56 29.69
C PHE A 10 12.98 -1.13 30.75
N PHE A 11 11.73 -0.83 30.37
CA PHE A 11 10.67 -0.53 31.33
C PHE A 11 10.37 -1.70 32.29
N MET A 12 10.50 -2.95 31.84
CA MET A 12 10.29 -4.13 32.69
C MET A 12 11.51 -4.47 33.56
N VAL A 13 12.73 -4.19 33.09
CA VAL A 13 13.98 -4.66 33.72
C VAL A 13 14.57 -3.63 34.69
N LEU A 14 14.34 -2.33 34.48
CA LEU A 14 14.98 -1.27 35.26
C LEU A 14 14.27 -1.01 36.60
N SER A 15 15.05 -0.57 37.60
CA SER A 15 14.65 -0.39 39.00
C SER A 15 13.80 0.87 39.27
N ARG A 16 13.26 1.51 38.23
CA ARG A 16 12.38 2.70 38.27
C ARG A 16 13.04 3.93 38.90
N GLY A 17 14.35 4.09 38.76
CA GLY A 17 15.05 5.33 39.12
C GLY A 17 14.82 6.46 38.11
N ALA A 18 15.19 7.70 38.45
CA ALA A 18 15.04 8.86 37.56
C ALA A 18 15.77 8.68 36.21
N THR A 19 16.95 8.06 36.24
CA THR A 19 17.74 7.72 35.05
C THR A 19 17.01 6.70 34.15
N ASP A 20 16.33 5.74 34.76
CA ASP A 20 15.58 4.70 34.06
C ASP A 20 14.37 5.29 33.33
N TYR A 21 13.66 6.20 33.99
CA TYR A 21 12.57 6.97 33.38
C TYR A 21 13.05 7.77 32.18
N LEU A 22 14.20 8.45 32.29
CA LEU A 22 14.78 9.21 31.17
C LEU A 22 15.11 8.31 29.98
N VAL A 23 15.72 7.14 30.22
CA VAL A 23 16.09 6.20 29.16
C VAL A 23 14.85 5.66 28.46
N VAL A 24 13.86 5.16 29.21
CA VAL A 24 12.63 4.61 28.64
C VAL A 24 11.85 5.68 27.88
N ASN A 25 11.69 6.88 28.45
CA ASN A 25 10.95 7.97 27.82
C ASN A 25 11.63 8.45 26.54
N THR A 26 12.96 8.56 26.54
CA THR A 26 13.71 8.97 25.34
C THR A 26 13.56 7.96 24.21
N LEU A 27 13.70 6.67 24.52
CA LEU A 27 13.51 5.60 23.52
C LEU A 27 12.07 5.57 22.99
N MET A 28 11.08 5.80 23.85
CA MET A 28 9.66 5.84 23.47
C MET A 28 9.37 7.04 22.54
N LEU A 29 9.81 8.24 22.92
CA LEU A 29 9.64 9.45 22.11
C LEU A 29 10.36 9.36 20.77
N ALA A 30 11.58 8.83 20.76
CA ALA A 30 12.33 8.63 19.52
C ALA A 30 11.61 7.64 18.59
N ALA A 31 11.01 6.60 19.14
CA ALA A 31 10.21 5.68 18.34
C ALA A 31 8.93 6.31 17.79
N CYS A 32 8.18 7.06 18.61
CA CYS A 32 7.01 7.82 18.14
C CYS A 32 7.38 8.78 17.00
N GLY A 33 8.52 9.47 17.12
CA GLY A 33 9.01 10.37 16.06
C GLY A 33 9.27 9.66 14.72
N ILE A 34 9.77 8.42 14.74
CA ILE A 34 9.95 7.63 13.51
C ILE A 34 8.59 7.28 12.87
N PHE A 35 7.60 6.92 13.69
CA PHE A 35 6.24 6.64 13.18
C PHE A 35 5.56 7.87 12.61
N ASP A 36 5.70 9.02 13.27
CA ASP A 36 5.19 10.29 12.77
C ASP A 36 5.83 10.62 11.42
N LEU A 37 7.16 10.52 11.29
CA LEU A 37 7.84 10.75 10.01
C LEU A 37 7.32 9.84 8.90
N PHE A 38 7.10 8.56 9.21
CA PHE A 38 6.53 7.61 8.26
C PHE A 38 5.10 7.99 7.85
N TRP A 39 4.24 8.34 8.81
CA TRP A 39 2.87 8.78 8.57
C TRP A 39 2.82 10.04 7.70
N TRP A 40 3.62 11.06 8.05
CA TRP A 40 3.71 12.30 7.29
C TRP A 40 4.29 12.09 5.89
N SER A 41 5.22 11.15 5.72
CA SER A 41 5.75 10.79 4.39
C SER A 41 4.69 10.17 3.51
N ILE A 42 3.90 9.21 4.02
CA ILE A 42 2.79 8.60 3.27
C ILE A 42 1.74 9.64 2.93
N LEU A 43 1.35 10.46 3.91
CA LEU A 43 0.36 11.51 3.67
C LEU A 43 0.88 12.50 2.62
N GLY A 44 2.14 12.92 2.73
CA GLY A 44 2.80 13.78 1.76
C GLY A 44 2.81 13.21 0.34
N GLU A 45 3.11 11.92 0.20
CA GLU A 45 3.06 11.22 -1.08
C GLU A 45 1.63 11.12 -1.63
N MET A 46 0.64 10.78 -0.80
CA MET A 46 -0.77 10.73 -1.24
C MET A 46 -1.30 12.07 -1.74
N LEU A 47 -0.79 13.18 -1.20
CA LEU A 47 -1.17 14.54 -1.62
C LEU A 47 -0.66 14.90 -3.01
N THR A 48 0.42 14.29 -3.51
CA THR A 48 0.94 14.57 -4.86
C THR A 48 0.15 13.85 -5.95
N TYR A 49 -0.64 12.83 -5.60
CA TYR A 49 -1.40 12.00 -6.54
C TYR A 49 -2.92 12.26 -6.53
N THR A 50 -3.38 13.27 -5.80
CA THR A 50 -4.82 13.56 -5.61
C THR A 50 -5.18 14.93 -6.18
N GLU A 51 -6.33 15.03 -6.86
CA GLU A 51 -6.84 16.32 -7.36
C GLU A 51 -7.33 17.28 -6.25
N GLU A 52 -7.77 16.73 -5.10
CA GLU A 52 -8.27 17.47 -3.93
C GLU A 52 -7.41 17.25 -2.66
N PRO A 53 -6.18 17.83 -2.58
CA PRO A 53 -5.24 17.54 -1.51
C PRO A 53 -5.76 17.93 -0.11
N SER A 54 -6.58 18.98 0.00
CA SER A 54 -7.15 19.42 1.28
C SER A 54 -8.06 18.36 1.93
N LYS A 55 -8.84 17.62 1.13
CA LYS A 55 -9.71 16.54 1.62
C LYS A 55 -8.90 15.35 2.12
N VAL A 56 -7.89 14.93 1.35
CA VAL A 56 -7.01 13.81 1.74
C VAL A 56 -6.19 14.17 2.98
N PHE A 57 -5.66 15.39 3.05
CA PHE A 57 -5.01 15.89 4.26
C PHE A 57 -5.94 15.87 5.47
N GLY A 58 -7.16 16.40 5.32
CA GLY A 58 -8.16 16.42 6.39
C GLY A 58 -8.56 15.03 6.87
N MET A 59 -8.78 14.08 5.95
CA MET A 59 -9.08 12.69 6.29
C MET A 59 -7.89 12.01 6.97
N GLY A 60 -6.67 12.20 6.46
CA GLY A 60 -5.44 11.66 7.06
C GLY A 60 -5.21 12.19 8.47
N LEU A 61 -5.38 13.49 8.68
CA LEU A 61 -5.25 14.10 10.00
C LEU A 61 -6.34 13.61 10.96
N SER A 62 -7.58 13.49 10.49
CA SER A 62 -8.70 12.95 11.28
C SER A 62 -8.45 11.49 11.69
N ALA A 63 -7.93 10.66 10.78
CA ALA A 63 -7.58 9.27 11.07
C ALA A 63 -6.47 9.17 12.11
N ASN A 64 -5.45 10.04 12.05
CA ASN A 64 -4.39 10.09 13.04
C ASN A 64 -4.93 10.45 14.43
N VAL A 65 -5.72 11.54 14.52
CA VAL A 65 -6.33 11.98 15.78
C VAL A 65 -7.27 10.90 16.36
N LEU A 66 -8.06 10.24 15.51
CA LEU A 66 -8.94 9.14 15.92
C LEU A 66 -8.13 7.96 16.46
N GLY A 67 -7.00 7.61 15.84
CA GLY A 67 -6.10 6.57 16.31
C GLY A 67 -5.54 6.86 17.70
N VAL A 68 -5.05 8.09 17.92
CA VAL A 68 -4.55 8.52 19.23
C VAL A 68 -5.66 8.49 20.28
N PHE A 69 -6.86 8.96 19.93
CA PHE A 69 -8.02 8.95 20.83
C PHE A 69 -8.42 7.53 21.24
N LEU A 70 -8.58 6.61 20.28
CA LEU A 70 -8.92 5.21 20.55
C LEU A 70 -7.83 4.50 21.36
N GLY A 71 -6.56 4.75 21.06
CA GLY A 71 -5.43 4.24 21.83
C GLY A 71 -5.45 4.73 23.29
N GLY A 72 -5.76 6.00 23.51
CA GLY A 72 -5.93 6.57 24.86
C GLY A 72 -7.08 5.93 25.64
N MET A 73 -8.24 5.73 25.00
CA MET A 73 -9.38 5.04 25.61
C MET A 73 -9.05 3.60 25.99
N LEU A 74 -8.38 2.86 25.10
CA LEU A 74 -7.91 1.50 25.37
C LEU A 74 -6.89 1.49 26.52
N GLY A 75 -5.97 2.46 26.57
CA GLY A 75 -4.99 2.58 27.64
C GLY A 75 -5.63 2.80 29.02
N VAL A 76 -6.63 3.68 29.11
CA VAL A 76 -7.36 3.95 30.37
C VAL A 76 -8.18 2.74 30.81
N THR A 77 -8.85 2.06 29.88
CA THR A 77 -9.64 0.86 30.21
C THR A 77 -8.75 -0.29 30.67
N ILE A 78 -7.59 -0.50 30.05
CA ILE A 78 -6.64 -1.54 30.44
C ILE A 78 -6.00 -1.23 31.80
N THR A 79 -5.61 0.03 32.06
CA THR A 79 -5.03 0.41 33.37
C THR A 79 -6.06 0.49 34.49
N GLY A 80 -7.34 0.63 34.16
CA GLY A 80 -8.46 0.53 35.11
C GLY A 80 -8.81 -0.90 35.51
N LEU A 81 -8.39 -1.90 34.74
CA LEU A 81 -8.40 -3.29 35.19
C LEU A 81 -7.28 -3.43 36.22
N ALA A 82 -7.57 -3.95 37.41
CA ALA A 82 -6.60 -4.09 38.52
C ALA A 82 -5.55 -5.20 38.26
N ILE A 83 -4.96 -5.22 37.07
CA ILE A 83 -3.91 -6.12 36.59
C ILE A 83 -2.52 -5.55 36.92
N SER A 84 -1.53 -6.44 36.93
CA SER A 84 -0.15 -6.07 37.25
C SER A 84 0.42 -5.13 36.18
N LEU A 85 1.27 -4.18 36.59
CA LEU A 85 1.93 -3.26 35.66
C LEU A 85 2.74 -4.01 34.57
N ALA A 86 3.28 -5.19 34.91
CA ALA A 86 3.97 -6.05 33.96
C ALA A 86 3.02 -6.60 32.89
N GLU A 87 1.79 -6.96 33.27
CA GLU A 87 0.78 -7.46 32.33
C GLU A 87 0.33 -6.36 31.37
N VAL A 88 0.15 -5.13 31.87
CA VAL A 88 -0.16 -3.95 31.03
C VAL A 88 0.96 -3.69 30.01
N ALA A 89 2.22 -3.76 30.44
CA ALA A 89 3.37 -3.59 29.55
C ALA A 89 3.44 -4.69 28.48
N VAL A 90 3.14 -5.95 28.84
CA VAL A 90 3.08 -7.06 27.89
C VAL A 90 1.93 -6.87 26.89
N VAL A 91 0.74 -6.46 27.33
CA VAL A 91 -0.38 -6.16 26.43
C VAL A 91 0.01 -5.07 25.44
N ALA A 92 0.57 -3.95 25.91
CA ALA A 92 1.04 -2.87 25.04
C ALA A 92 2.09 -3.35 24.03
N LEU A 93 3.06 -4.16 24.47
CA LEU A 93 4.08 -4.74 23.61
C LEU A 93 3.48 -5.66 22.54
N THR A 94 2.52 -6.51 22.90
CA THR A 94 1.85 -7.42 21.96
C THR A 94 1.07 -6.66 20.89
N VAL A 95 0.35 -5.60 21.27
CA VAL A 95 -0.36 -4.73 20.32
C VAL A 95 0.62 -4.08 19.34
N VAL A 96 1.74 -3.55 19.84
CA VAL A 96 2.79 -2.96 19.00
C VAL A 96 3.43 -3.98 18.05
N CYS A 97 3.76 -5.18 18.55
CA CYS A 97 4.31 -6.24 17.69
C CYS A 97 3.33 -6.65 16.60
N PHE A 98 2.05 -6.79 16.94
CA PHE A 98 1.01 -7.20 16.01
C PHE A 98 0.77 -6.13 14.93
N THR A 99 0.67 -4.85 15.30
CA THR A 99 0.55 -3.76 14.32
C THR A 99 1.75 -3.70 13.37
N LEU A 100 2.96 -3.92 13.89
CA LEU A 100 4.19 -3.94 13.11
C LEU A 100 4.29 -5.14 12.15
N ILE A 101 3.75 -6.30 12.51
CA ILE A 101 3.69 -7.49 11.64
C ILE A 101 2.65 -7.31 10.55
N LEU A 102 1.52 -6.67 10.86
CA LEU A 102 0.45 -6.40 9.91
C LEU A 102 0.79 -5.27 8.93
N LEU A 103 1.65 -4.32 9.31
CA LEU A 103 1.91 -3.13 8.50
C LEU A 103 2.51 -3.47 7.11
N PRO A 104 3.54 -4.34 6.95
CA PRO A 104 4.07 -4.70 5.63
C PRO A 104 3.07 -5.36 4.67
N PRO A 105 2.29 -6.41 5.05
CA PRO A 105 1.33 -7.02 4.14
C PRO A 105 0.18 -6.07 3.81
N VAL A 106 -0.32 -5.29 4.78
CA VAL A 106 -1.37 -4.29 4.54
C VAL A 106 -0.86 -3.19 3.61
N ASN A 107 0.36 -2.68 3.80
CA ASN A 107 0.97 -1.68 2.92
C ASN A 107 1.20 -2.23 1.51
N ARG A 108 1.62 -3.50 1.39
CA ARG A 108 1.77 -4.16 0.08
C ARG A 108 0.44 -4.29 -0.63
N GLU A 109 -0.62 -4.67 0.08
CA GLU A 109 -1.96 -4.81 -0.50
C GLU A 109 -2.54 -3.46 -0.90
N LEU A 110 -2.49 -2.46 -0.01
CA LEU A 110 -2.95 -1.10 -0.32
C LEU A 110 -2.16 -0.48 -1.48
N SER A 111 -0.84 -0.63 -1.50
CA SER A 111 -0.03 -0.10 -2.62
C SER A 111 -0.33 -0.81 -3.93
N MET A 112 -0.63 -2.12 -3.93
CA MET A 112 -1.08 -2.81 -5.13
C MET A 112 -2.44 -2.30 -5.60
N LEU A 113 -3.40 -2.12 -4.69
CA LEU A 113 -4.73 -1.59 -5.02
C LEU A 113 -4.66 -0.15 -5.51
N LEU A 114 -3.86 0.69 -4.85
CA LEU A 114 -3.65 2.09 -5.23
C LEU A 114 -2.96 2.19 -6.58
N LYS A 115 -1.88 1.43 -6.83
CA LYS A 115 -1.24 1.36 -8.15
C LYS A 115 -2.25 0.93 -9.21
N ASN A 116 -3.02 -0.12 -8.97
CA ASN A 116 -4.04 -0.55 -9.92
C ASN A 116 -5.05 0.57 -10.23
N HIS A 117 -5.53 1.33 -9.24
CA HIS A 117 -6.44 2.45 -9.48
C HIS A 117 -5.78 3.66 -10.16
N VAL A 118 -4.58 4.07 -9.73
CA VAL A 118 -3.88 5.24 -10.26
C VAL A 118 -3.36 4.99 -11.68
N TYR A 119 -2.83 3.80 -11.98
CA TYR A 119 -2.39 3.46 -13.34
C TYR A 119 -3.57 3.32 -14.30
N LEU A 120 -4.71 2.78 -13.84
CA LEU A 120 -5.92 2.72 -14.66
C LEU A 120 -6.52 4.11 -14.88
N SER A 121 -6.52 4.97 -13.85
CA SER A 121 -6.94 6.38 -13.96
C SER A 121 -6.06 7.17 -14.92
N ALA A 122 -4.72 7.03 -14.82
CA ALA A 122 -3.76 7.70 -15.68
C ALA A 122 -3.81 7.19 -17.13
N TYR A 123 -4.02 5.87 -17.32
CA TYR A 123 -4.29 5.33 -18.64
C TYR A 123 -5.60 5.87 -19.22
N ASP A 124 -6.65 6.00 -18.40
CA ASP A 124 -7.93 6.49 -18.89
C ASP A 124 -7.88 7.97 -19.31
N THR A 125 -6.98 8.77 -18.71
CA THR A 125 -6.76 10.18 -19.08
C THR A 125 -5.95 10.40 -20.36
N LEU A 126 -5.25 9.38 -20.88
CA LEU A 126 -4.52 9.47 -22.15
C LEU A 126 -5.48 9.64 -23.33
N SER A 127 -5.11 10.49 -24.29
CA SER A 127 -5.90 10.72 -25.51
C SER A 127 -6.01 9.44 -26.35
N THR A 128 -7.12 9.23 -27.04
CA THR A 128 -7.37 8.04 -27.90
C THR A 128 -6.25 7.79 -28.91
N ALA A 129 -5.56 8.85 -29.36
CA ALA A 129 -4.41 8.77 -30.26
C ALA A 129 -3.16 8.16 -29.57
N GLU A 130 -2.91 8.49 -28.31
CA GLU A 130 -1.79 7.99 -27.51
C GLU A 130 -2.04 6.53 -27.07
N LYS A 131 -3.28 6.22 -26.64
CA LYS A 131 -3.74 4.85 -26.36
C LYS A 131 -3.52 3.92 -27.57
N SER A 132 -3.86 4.39 -28.76
CA SER A 132 -3.69 3.64 -30.02
C SER A 132 -2.21 3.42 -30.37
N HIS A 133 -1.33 4.38 -30.08
CA HIS A 133 0.09 4.28 -30.38
C HIS A 133 0.82 3.25 -29.48
N VAL A 134 0.47 3.22 -28.18
CA VAL A 134 0.95 2.19 -27.22
C VAL A 134 0.52 0.80 -27.66
N ILE A 135 -0.76 0.62 -28.04
CA ILE A 135 -1.32 -0.65 -28.47
C ILE A 135 -0.66 -1.14 -29.78
N LEU A 136 -0.49 -0.25 -30.76
CA LEU A 136 0.12 -0.59 -32.05
C LEU A 136 1.57 -1.02 -31.90
N LYS A 137 2.36 -0.35 -31.06
CA LYS A 137 3.77 -0.72 -30.82
C LYS A 137 3.90 -2.02 -30.02
N THR A 138 3.04 -2.22 -29.03
CA THR A 138 2.98 -3.50 -28.28
C THR A 138 2.61 -4.67 -29.19
N LYS A 139 1.75 -4.43 -30.19
CA LYS A 139 1.42 -5.39 -31.25
C LYS A 139 2.63 -5.83 -32.09
N THR A 140 3.68 -4.99 -32.18
CA THR A 140 4.89 -5.20 -32.99
C THR A 140 6.08 -5.73 -32.20
N ILE A 141 6.13 -5.53 -30.88
CA ILE A 141 7.29 -5.85 -30.04
C ILE A 141 7.29 -7.32 -29.56
N GLU A 142 6.13 -7.97 -29.42
CA GLU A 142 6.04 -9.35 -28.91
C GLU A 142 5.04 -10.25 -29.66
N GLU A 143 5.33 -11.55 -29.68
CA GLU A 143 4.50 -12.64 -30.23
C GLU A 143 3.26 -12.92 -29.35
N LEU A 144 2.44 -11.90 -29.12
CA LEU A 144 1.09 -12.07 -28.59
C LEU A 144 0.19 -12.65 -29.71
N THR A 145 -0.56 -13.70 -29.36
CA THR A 145 -1.58 -14.25 -30.24
C THR A 145 -2.67 -13.20 -30.50
N ALA A 146 -3.43 -13.34 -31.58
CA ALA A 146 -4.54 -12.42 -31.89
C ALA A 146 -5.51 -12.26 -30.70
N ARG A 147 -5.77 -13.36 -29.98
CA ARG A 147 -6.66 -13.33 -28.82
C ARG A 147 -6.05 -12.66 -27.60
N GLU A 148 -4.75 -12.85 -27.36
CA GLU A 148 -4.04 -12.13 -26.29
C GLU A 148 -3.96 -10.64 -26.58
N LYS A 149 -3.87 -10.22 -27.86
CA LYS A 149 -3.91 -8.82 -28.26
C LYS A 149 -5.26 -8.17 -27.93
N GLU A 150 -6.36 -8.84 -28.25
CA GLU A 150 -7.71 -8.36 -27.89
C GLU A 150 -7.89 -8.28 -26.37
N VAL A 151 -7.45 -9.29 -25.63
CA VAL A 151 -7.49 -9.26 -24.15
C VAL A 151 -6.62 -8.13 -23.60
N LEU A 152 -5.44 -7.90 -24.17
CA LEU A 152 -4.54 -6.83 -23.75
C LEU A 152 -5.17 -5.44 -23.98
N GLU A 153 -5.79 -5.20 -25.14
CA GLU A 153 -6.48 -3.93 -25.43
C GLU A 153 -7.56 -3.62 -24.37
N GLU A 154 -8.32 -4.64 -23.98
CA GLU A 154 -9.37 -4.53 -22.99
C GLU A 154 -8.82 -4.37 -21.55
N VAL A 155 -7.68 -5.02 -21.25
CA VAL A 155 -6.93 -4.86 -19.99
C VAL A 155 -6.39 -3.44 -19.86
N LEU A 156 -5.81 -2.91 -20.94
CA LEU A 156 -5.29 -1.55 -21.00
C LEU A 156 -6.42 -0.55 -20.86
N SER A 157 -7.58 -0.79 -21.50
CA SER A 157 -8.80 0.02 -21.36
C SER A 157 -9.45 -0.02 -19.96
N GLY A 158 -8.80 -0.64 -18.97
CA GLY A 158 -9.22 -0.65 -17.57
C GLY A 158 -10.41 -1.53 -17.25
N LYS A 159 -10.86 -2.39 -18.16
CA LYS A 159 -11.99 -3.28 -17.90
C LYS A 159 -11.64 -4.36 -16.88
N SER A 160 -12.63 -4.73 -16.07
CA SER A 160 -12.50 -5.87 -15.14
C SER A 160 -12.50 -7.18 -15.93
N ASN A 161 -11.90 -8.26 -15.40
CA ASN A 161 -11.91 -9.57 -16.08
C ASN A 161 -13.32 -10.05 -16.43
N LYS A 162 -14.32 -9.66 -15.63
CA LYS A 162 -15.74 -9.95 -15.87
C LYS A 162 -16.31 -9.16 -17.05
N ASP A 163 -15.89 -7.91 -17.24
CA ASP A 163 -16.34 -7.07 -18.36
C ASP A 163 -15.60 -7.43 -19.65
N ILE A 164 -14.33 -7.83 -19.55
CA ILE A 164 -13.57 -8.40 -20.67
C ILE A 164 -14.23 -9.69 -21.14
N ALA A 165 -14.60 -10.58 -20.20
CA ALA A 165 -15.31 -11.83 -20.50
C ALA A 165 -16.61 -11.59 -21.27
N LYS A 166 -17.39 -10.59 -20.85
CA LYS A 166 -18.61 -10.17 -21.56
C LYS A 166 -18.31 -9.57 -22.93
N THR A 167 -17.35 -8.67 -23.02
CA THR A 167 -17.00 -7.95 -24.27
C THR A 167 -16.49 -8.91 -25.33
N LEU A 168 -15.65 -9.87 -24.92
CA LEU A 168 -15.02 -10.83 -25.81
C LEU A 168 -15.82 -12.15 -25.93
N PHE A 169 -17.00 -12.26 -25.31
CA PHE A 169 -17.83 -13.46 -25.30
C PHE A 169 -17.10 -14.75 -24.88
N ILE A 170 -16.29 -14.67 -23.81
CA ILE A 170 -15.56 -15.81 -23.23
C ILE A 170 -15.77 -15.89 -21.72
N SER A 171 -15.40 -17.02 -21.12
CA SER A 171 -15.50 -17.19 -19.67
C SER A 171 -14.46 -16.35 -18.90
N GLU A 172 -14.78 -15.94 -17.68
CA GLU A 172 -13.84 -15.21 -16.82
C GLU A 172 -12.56 -16.03 -16.53
N SER A 173 -12.67 -17.36 -16.44
CA SER A 173 -11.49 -18.24 -16.27
C SER A 173 -10.60 -18.22 -17.51
N THR A 174 -11.18 -18.19 -18.71
CA THR A 174 -10.44 -18.03 -19.97
C THR A 174 -9.72 -16.68 -20.02
N VAL A 175 -10.37 -15.60 -19.59
CA VAL A 175 -9.72 -14.28 -19.47
C VAL A 175 -8.54 -14.32 -18.50
N LYS A 176 -8.70 -14.93 -17.32
CA LYS A 176 -7.61 -15.07 -16.34
C LYS A 176 -6.41 -15.81 -16.93
N THR A 177 -6.64 -16.86 -17.71
CA THR A 177 -5.58 -17.59 -18.41
C THR A 177 -4.87 -16.71 -19.43
N HIS A 178 -5.60 -15.98 -20.28
CA HIS A 178 -4.99 -15.07 -21.24
C HIS A 178 -4.18 -13.96 -20.56
N VAL A 179 -4.71 -13.35 -19.49
CA VAL A 179 -4.00 -12.33 -18.70
C VAL A 179 -2.72 -12.88 -18.09
N ARG A 180 -2.76 -14.10 -17.55
CA ARG A 180 -1.57 -14.77 -17.00
C ARG A 180 -0.50 -15.03 -18.07
N ASN A 181 -0.91 -15.47 -19.26
CA ASN A 181 0.01 -15.70 -20.36
C ASN A 181 0.65 -14.40 -20.86
N ILE A 182 -0.13 -13.32 -20.96
CA ILE A 182 0.36 -11.98 -21.28
C ILE A 182 1.40 -11.54 -20.25
N PHE A 183 1.09 -11.66 -18.96
CA PHE A 183 2.02 -11.31 -17.88
C PHE A 183 3.32 -12.11 -17.94
N SER A 184 3.22 -13.41 -18.21
CA SER A 184 4.40 -14.28 -18.35
C SER A 184 5.26 -13.94 -19.57
N LYS A 185 4.66 -13.46 -20.67
CA LYS A 185 5.40 -13.07 -21.88
C LYS A 185 6.16 -11.76 -21.69
N HIS A 186 5.58 -10.83 -20.93
CA HIS A 186 6.18 -9.54 -20.60
C HIS A 186 7.06 -9.56 -19.33
N ASP A 187 7.29 -10.72 -18.72
CA ASP A 187 8.05 -10.88 -17.46
C ASP A 187 7.54 -9.97 -16.31
N VAL A 188 6.22 -9.87 -16.17
CA VAL A 188 5.56 -9.06 -15.15
C VAL A 188 4.63 -9.89 -14.29
N SER A 189 4.38 -9.44 -13.07
CA SER A 189 3.52 -10.14 -12.10
C SER A 189 2.17 -9.47 -11.88
N SER A 190 2.01 -8.22 -12.34
CA SER A 190 0.80 -7.42 -12.11
C SER A 190 0.39 -6.57 -13.32
N ARG A 191 -0.90 -6.19 -13.34
CA ARG A 191 -1.46 -5.27 -14.34
C ARG A 191 -0.74 -3.91 -14.33
N ALA A 192 -0.37 -3.41 -13.15
CA ALA A 192 0.37 -2.16 -13.01
C ALA A 192 1.80 -2.26 -13.56
N GLU A 193 2.50 -3.36 -13.28
CA GLU A 193 3.83 -3.62 -13.86
C GLU A 193 3.76 -3.73 -15.38
N LEU A 194 2.77 -4.44 -15.92
CA LEU A 194 2.54 -4.53 -17.36
C LEU A 194 2.43 -3.14 -17.98
N ILE A 195 1.54 -2.28 -17.45
CA ILE A 195 1.36 -0.91 -17.94
C ILE A 195 2.66 -0.10 -17.81
N SER A 196 3.36 -0.19 -16.68
CA SER A 196 4.63 0.51 -16.49
C SER A 196 5.72 0.05 -17.47
N THR A 197 5.81 -1.24 -17.78
CA THR A 197 6.79 -1.78 -18.73
C THR A 197 6.47 -1.32 -20.15
N LEU A 198 5.19 -1.35 -20.53
CA LEU A 198 4.73 -0.88 -21.84
C LEU A 198 5.00 0.62 -22.03
N LEU A 199 4.77 1.44 -21.00
CA LEU A 199 5.07 2.89 -21.04
C LEU A 199 6.58 3.18 -21.04
N LYS A 200 7.40 2.44 -20.28
CA LYS A 200 8.87 2.61 -20.31
C LYS A 200 9.46 2.32 -21.68
N ASN A 201 8.95 1.31 -22.39
CA ASN A 201 9.36 0.97 -23.75
C ASN A 201 8.98 2.04 -24.81
N GLU A 202 8.13 3.02 -24.48
CA GLU A 202 7.94 4.21 -25.32
C GLU A 202 9.13 5.17 -25.23
N SER A 203 9.67 5.37 -24.03
CA SER A 203 10.73 6.35 -23.77
C SER A 203 12.12 5.94 -24.25
N SER A 204 12.40 4.64 -24.32
CA SER A 204 13.74 4.13 -24.67
C SER A 204 14.02 4.05 -26.19
N HIS A 205 13.07 4.46 -27.02
CA HIS A 205 13.17 4.46 -28.49
C HIS A 205 13.03 5.87 -29.10
N LYS A 206 13.19 6.90 -28.28
CA LYS A 206 13.23 8.30 -28.73
C LYS A 206 14.67 8.77 -28.90
#